data_AF-A0A961AIG0-F1
#
_entry.id   AF-A0A961AIG0-F1
#
_cell.length_a   1.000
_cell.length_b   1.000
_cell.length_c   1.000
_cell.angle_alpha   90.00
_cell.angle_beta   90.00
_cell.angle_gamma   90.00
#
_symmetry.space_group_name_H-M   'P 1'
#
loop_
_entity.id
_entity.type
_entity.pdbx_description
1 polymer ?
#
loop_
_entity_poly.entity_id
_entity_poly.type
_entity_poly.pdbx_seq_one_letter_code
_entity_poly.pdbx_strand_id
1 'polypeptide(L)' 'MNRAELTKTHLSIPELAARWGVCQLTIRRRIKRGEIRCLRLGRQLVRIEIEEIERIEREARGR' A
#
# COMPACT_ATOMS: atom_id res chain seq x y z
N MET A 1 -15.40 -11.98 9.71
CA MET A 1 -14.76 -10.65 9.63
C MET A 1 -13.99 -10.45 10.92
N ASN A 2 -12.66 -10.40 10.87
CA ASN A 2 -11.80 -10.46 12.05
C ASN A 2 -11.64 -9.06 12.67
N ARG A 3 -11.96 -8.90 13.96
CA ARG A 3 -12.05 -7.60 14.67
C ARG A 3 -10.71 -6.83 14.76
N ALA A 4 -9.59 -7.47 14.38
CA ALA A 4 -8.24 -6.92 14.42
C ALA A 4 -7.88 -5.99 13.23
N GLU A 5 -8.68 -5.94 12.17
CA GLU A 5 -8.42 -5.05 11.02
C GLU A 5 -8.81 -3.58 11.26
N LEU A 6 -9.67 -3.32 12.26
CA LEU A 6 -10.29 -1.99 12.48
C LEU A 6 -9.34 -0.90 13.00
N THR A 7 -8.07 -1.21 13.30
CA THR A 7 -7.09 -0.23 13.83
C THR A 7 -5.82 -0.12 13.00
N LYS A 8 -5.71 -0.88 11.90
CA LYS A 8 -4.47 -0.90 11.12
C LYS A 8 -4.41 0.34 10.23
N THR A 9 -3.55 1.29 10.55
CA THR A 9 -3.38 2.54 9.77
C THR A 9 -2.42 2.40 8.59
N HIS A 10 -1.61 1.33 8.56
CA HIS A 10 -0.57 1.13 7.56
C HIS A 10 -0.53 -0.31 7.04
N LEU A 11 -0.23 -0.46 5.75
CA LEU A 11 0.10 -1.72 5.11
C LEU A 11 1.60 -1.81 4.78
N SER A 12 2.12 -3.03 4.85
CA SER A 12 3.38 -3.41 4.23
C SER A 12 3.20 -3.68 2.73
N ILE A 13 4.32 -3.82 2.02
CA ILE A 13 4.32 -4.22 0.60
C ILE A 13 3.57 -5.54 0.34
N PRO A 14 3.81 -6.65 1.07
CA PRO A 14 3.07 -7.89 0.84
C PRO A 14 1.56 -7.75 1.10
N GLU A 15 1.16 -6.95 2.09
CA GLU A 15 -0.26 -6.73 2.39
C GLU A 15 -0.96 -5.92 1.30
N LEU A 16 -0.31 -4.86 0.81
CA LEU A 16 -0.83 -4.10 -0.32
C LEU A 16 -0.88 -4.93 -1.61
N ALA A 17 0.13 -5.76 -1.83
CA ALA A 17 0.18 -6.68 -2.97
C ALA A 17 -1.00 -7.67 -2.95
N ALA A 18 -1.31 -8.24 -1.78
CA ALA A 18 -2.47 -9.09 -1.58
C ALA A 18 -3.79 -8.34 -1.81
N ARG A 19 -3.93 -7.13 -1.26
CA ARG A 19 -5.13 -6.28 -1.44
C ARG A 19 -5.40 -5.94 -2.91
N TRP A 20 -4.37 -5.62 -3.68
CA TRP A 20 -4.49 -5.25 -5.09
C TRP A 20 -4.44 -6.44 -6.06
N GLY A 21 -4.21 -7.66 -5.57
CA GLY A 21 -4.08 -8.84 -6.42
C GLY A 21 -2.87 -8.79 -7.37
N VAL A 22 -1.75 -8.17 -6.94
CA VAL A 22 -0.53 -8.03 -7.75
C VAL A 22 0.68 -8.62 -7.04
N CYS A 23 1.78 -8.83 -7.78
CA CYS A 23 3.03 -9.25 -7.15
C CYS A 23 3.70 -8.11 -6.38
N GLN A 24 4.48 -8.45 -5.33
CA GLN A 24 5.21 -7.47 -4.52
C GLN A 24 6.17 -6.60 -5.35
N LEU A 25 6.71 -7.13 -6.45
CA LEU A 25 7.59 -6.39 -7.35
C LEU A 25 6.86 -5.22 -8.02
N THR A 26 5.58 -5.38 -8.37
CA THR A 26 4.75 -4.30 -8.91
C THR A 26 4.65 -3.16 -7.90
N ILE A 27 4.36 -3.45 -6.63
CA ILE A 27 4.31 -2.44 -5.57
C ILE A 27 5.67 -1.73 -5.42
N ARG A 28 6.78 -2.48 -5.38
CA ARG A 28 8.14 -1.91 -5.29
C ARG A 28 8.45 -0.98 -6.47
N ARG A 29 8.05 -1.35 -7.69
CA ARG A 29 8.22 -0.52 -8.89
C ARG A 29 7.40 0.76 -8.79
N ARG A 30 6.14 0.69 -8.38
CA ARG A 30 5.28 1.86 -8.18
C ARG A 30 5.84 2.83 -7.14
N ILE A 31 6.32 2.31 -6.01
CA ILE A 31 7.03 3.11 -4.99
C ILE A 31 8.29 3.76 -5.58
N LYS A 32 9.10 3.01 -6.33
CA LYS A 32 10.31 3.54 -6.97
C LYS A 32 9.99 4.65 -7.98
N ARG A 33 8.85 4.57 -8.67
CA ARG A 33 8.35 5.62 -9.58
C ARG A 33 7.71 6.82 -8.86
N GLY A 34 7.57 6.78 -7.54
CA GLY A 34 6.92 7.85 -6.77
C GLY A 34 5.39 7.84 -6.84
N GLU A 35 4.77 6.78 -7.36
CA GLU A 35 3.31 6.67 -7.51
C GLU A 35 2.60 6.33 -6.20
N ILE A 36 3.34 5.79 -5.23
CA ILE A 36 2.84 5.40 -3.91
C ILE A 36 3.72 6.09 -2.88
N ARG A 37 3.14 6.99 -2.09
CA ARG A 37 3.83 7.56 -0.94
C ARG A 37 3.96 6.51 0.16
N CYS A 38 5.14 6.42 0.77
CA CYS A 38 5.42 5.43 1.80
C CYS A 38 6.43 5.95 2.84
N LEU A 39 6.28 5.49 4.07
CA LEU A 39 7.25 5.67 5.14
C LEU A 39 8.30 4.56 5.08
N ARG A 40 9.58 4.94 5.07
CA ARG A 40 10.71 4.00 5.10
C ARG A 40 11.29 3.99 6.52
N LEU A 41 11.07 2.90 7.24
CA LEU A 41 11.56 2.69 8.60
C LEU A 41 12.86 1.86 8.56
N GLY A 42 13.83 2.32 7.78
CA GLY A 42 15.11 1.64 7.54
C GLY A 42 15.24 1.00 6.15
N ARG A 43 16.30 0.20 5.95
CA ARG A 43 16.69 -0.30 4.62
C ARG A 43 15.66 -1.25 3.99
N GLN A 44 14.93 -2.03 4.79
CA GLN A 44 14.01 -3.06 4.30
C GLN A 44 12.53 -2.85 4.71
N LEU A 45 12.26 -1.99 5.70
CA LEU A 45 10.93 -1.83 6.24
C LEU A 45 10.21 -0.64 5.59
N VAL A 46 9.10 -0.95 4.91
CA VAL A 46 8.24 0.03 4.25
C VAL A 46 6.83 -0.08 4.81
N ARG A 47 6.23 1.06 5.14
CA ARG A 47 4.85 1.23 5.57
C ARG A 47 4.13 2.20 4.64
N ILE A 48 2.92 1.86 4.26
CA ILE A 48 2.08 2.61 3.32
C ILE A 48 0.79 2.91 4.05
N GLU A 49 0.45 4.18 4.22
CA GLU A 49 -0.78 4.57 4.89
C GLU A 49 -2.00 4.10 4.10
N ILE A 50 -3.03 3.63 4.81
CA ILE A 50 -4.27 3.19 4.17
C ILE A 50 -4.93 4.34 3.41
N GLU A 51 -4.91 5.55 3.95
CA GLU A 51 -5.49 6.72 3.29
C GLU A 51 -4.87 6.99 1.92
N GLU A 52 -3.55 6.80 1.78
CA GLU A 52 -2.86 6.92 0.49
C GLU A 52 -3.31 5.82 -0.49
N ILE A 53 -3.50 4.60 0.00
CA ILE A 53 -4.00 3.47 -0.81
C ILE A 53 -5.41 3.77 -1.30
N GLU A 54 -6.29 4.23 -0.41
CA GLU A 54 -7.67 4.58 -0.72
C GLU A 54 -7.77 5.77 -1.69
N ARG A 55 -6.89 6.77 -1.56
CA ARG A 55 -6.77 7.87 -2.52
C ARG A 55 -6.48 7.34 -3.93
N ILE A 56 -5.46 6.49 -4.07
CA ILE A 56 -5.08 5.88 -5.35
C ILE A 56 -6.23 5.03 -5.92
N GLU A 57 -6.89 4.23 -5.08
CA GLU A 57 -8.03 3.40 -5.48
C GLU A 57 -9.22 4.25 -5.96
N ARG A 58 -9.45 5.42 -5.36
CA ARG A 58 -10.49 6.37 -5.77
C ARG A 58 -10.16 7.01 -7.12
N GLU A 59 -8.93 7.47 -7.29
CA GLU A 59 -8.44 8.06 -8.54
C GLU A 59 -8.50 7.07 -9.71
N ALA A 60 -8.23 5.79 -9.46
CA ALA A 60 -8.31 4.74 -10.47
C ALA A 60 -9.74 4.42 -10.93
N ARG A 61 -10.75 4.59 -10.05
CA ARG A 61 -12.17 4.36 -10.38
C ARG A 61 -12.82 5.53 -11.13
N GLY A 62 -12.23 6.72 -11.07
CA GLY A 62 -12.71 7.92 -11.77
C GLY A 62 -12.23 8.03 -13.22
N ARG A 63 -11.54 7.00 -13.74
CA ARG A 63 -11.08 6.88 -15.13
C ARG A 63 -11.83 5.76 -15.83
#